data_AF-A0A420K9F4-F1
#
_entry.id   AF-A0A420K9F4-F1
#
_cell.length_a   1.000
_cell.length_b   1.000
_cell.length_c   1.000
_cell.angle_alpha   90.00
_cell.angle_beta   90.00
_cell.angle_gamma   90.00
#
_symmetry.space_group_name_H-M   'P 1'
#
loop_
_entity.id
_entity.type
_entity.pdbx_description
1 polymer ?
#
loop_
_entity_poly.entity_id
_entity_poly.type
_entity_poly.pdbx_seq_one_letter_code
_entity_poly.pdbx_strand_id
1 'polypeptide(L)'
;MIETPKIIDIGPARTTAVIRVCCPREELPCTMGRGVRELLDRIKAQGAQAMGPLFTHHLRGPTDSFDCEVGVAVDRPVRPAGHVCPGQWPAMRVARTLYRGHYEDLPQAWAALRAWIAAQGLAATGEMWECYITGPEIGSDASAWRTELYLPLCGKGA
;
A
#
# COMPACT_ATOMS: atom_id res chain seq x y z
N MET A 1 6.48 15.61 3.37
CA MET A 1 7.91 15.33 3.67
C MET A 1 8.05 13.87 4.10
N ILE A 2 9.12 13.18 3.69
CA ILE A 2 9.41 11.82 4.18
C ILE A 2 10.35 11.87 5.37
N GLU A 3 10.17 10.95 6.32
CA GLU A 3 11.15 10.71 7.39
C GLU A 3 12.41 10.02 6.83
N THR A 4 13.46 9.92 7.65
CA THR A 4 14.69 9.22 7.25
C THR A 4 14.38 7.76 6.91
N PRO A 5 14.61 7.32 5.66
CA PRO A 5 14.32 5.94 5.27
C PRO A 5 15.19 4.93 6.03
N LYS A 6 14.65 3.72 6.21
CA LYS A 6 15.32 2.62 6.89
C LYS A 6 15.17 1.35 6.08
N ILE A 7 16.21 0.51 6.09
CA ILE A 7 16.10 -0.86 5.56
C ILE A 7 15.64 -1.76 6.69
N ILE A 8 14.56 -2.49 6.47
CA ILE A 8 14.01 -3.43 7.45
C ILE A 8 13.63 -4.74 6.79
N ASP A 9 13.64 -5.82 7.57
CA ASP A 9 13.07 -7.11 7.18
C ASP A 9 11.64 -7.20 7.74
N ILE A 10 10.67 -7.38 6.84
CA ILE A 10 9.27 -7.61 7.18
C ILE A 10 9.05 -9.12 7.23
N GLY A 11 8.56 -9.60 8.36
CA GLY A 11 8.17 -10.99 8.54
C GLY A 11 7.40 -11.17 9.86
N PRO A 12 6.64 -12.28 10.01
CA PRO A 12 6.32 -13.25 8.96
C PRO A 12 5.37 -12.69 7.89
N ALA A 13 5.19 -13.43 6.80
CA ALA A 13 4.17 -13.10 5.79
C ALA A 13 2.78 -13.03 6.44
N ARG A 14 1.94 -12.10 5.98
CA ARG A 14 0.60 -11.86 6.52
C ARG A 14 -0.45 -12.18 5.48
N THR A 15 -1.52 -12.84 5.90
CA THR A 15 -2.71 -13.03 5.08
C THR A 15 -3.42 -11.69 4.88
N THR A 16 -3.81 -11.39 3.65
CA THR A 16 -4.57 -10.19 3.32
C THR A 16 -5.85 -10.55 2.56
N ALA A 17 -6.79 -9.62 2.55
CA ALA A 17 -7.87 -9.58 1.59
C ALA A 17 -7.62 -8.39 0.66
N VAL A 18 -7.81 -8.59 -0.65
CA VAL A 18 -7.50 -7.58 -1.66
C VAL A 18 -8.65 -7.44 -2.66
N ILE A 19 -8.76 -6.26 -3.27
CA ILE A 19 -9.61 -5.96 -4.41
C ILE A 19 -8.80 -5.16 -5.42
N ARG A 20 -8.90 -5.50 -6.71
CA ARG A 20 -8.20 -4.75 -7.75
C ARG A 20 -8.97 -3.47 -8.08
N VAL A 21 -8.27 -2.34 -8.09
CA VAL A 21 -8.77 -1.04 -8.52
C VAL A 21 -8.03 -0.65 -9.78
N CYS A 22 -8.78 -0.54 -10.89
CA CYS A 22 -8.27 -0.12 -12.18
C CYS A 22 -9.14 1.01 -12.74
N CYS A 23 -8.65 2.25 -12.74
CA CYS A 23 -9.39 3.40 -13.28
C CYS A 23 -8.49 4.60 -13.65
N PRO A 24 -8.98 5.54 -14.46
CA PRO A 24 -8.33 6.84 -14.64
C PRO A 24 -8.18 7.61 -13.32
N ARG A 25 -7.22 8.53 -13.25
CA ARG A 25 -6.93 9.32 -12.04
C ARG A 25 -8.13 10.14 -11.55
N GLU A 26 -8.93 10.68 -12.46
CA GLU A 26 -10.13 11.47 -12.15
C GLU A 26 -11.24 10.64 -11.49
N GLU A 27 -11.31 9.34 -11.77
CA GLU A 27 -12.28 8.42 -11.17
C GLU A 27 -11.78 7.79 -9.87
N LEU A 28 -10.48 7.93 -9.57
CA LEU A 28 -9.81 7.26 -8.47
C LEU A 28 -10.51 7.45 -7.11
N PRO A 29 -10.90 8.66 -6.68
CA PRO A 29 -11.55 8.83 -5.38
C PRO A 29 -12.85 8.01 -5.26
N CYS A 30 -13.66 8.03 -6.33
CA CYS A 30 -14.92 7.30 -6.38
C CYS A 30 -14.72 5.78 -6.42
N THR A 31 -13.82 5.30 -7.27
CA THR A 31 -13.56 3.87 -7.45
C THR A 31 -12.87 3.28 -6.22
N MET A 32 -11.91 3.99 -5.63
CA MET A 32 -11.25 3.63 -4.37
C MET A 32 -12.28 3.51 -3.24
N GLY A 33 -13.15 4.51 -3.06
CA GLY A 33 -14.17 4.49 -2.01
C GLY A 33 -15.17 3.32 -2.14
N ARG A 34 -15.57 2.99 -3.37
CA ARG A 34 -16.41 1.80 -3.63
C ARG A 34 -15.66 0.51 -3.35
N GLY A 35 -14.42 0.39 -3.80
CA GLY A 35 -13.59 -0.81 -3.61
C GLY A 35 -13.31 -1.09 -2.13
N VAL A 36 -12.94 -0.06 -1.36
CA VAL A 36 -12.71 -0.18 0.10
C VAL A 36 -13.98 -0.62 0.82
N ARG A 37 -15.15 -0.06 0.45
CA ARG A 37 -16.42 -0.47 1.06
C ARG A 37 -16.73 -1.92 0.77
N GLU A 38 -16.64 -2.35 -0.49
CA GLU A 38 -16.87 -3.76 -0.86
C GLU A 38 -15.90 -4.68 -0.12
N LEU A 39 -14.60 -4.33 -0.07
CA LEU A 39 -13.58 -5.09 0.64
C LEU A 39 -13.95 -5.33 2.11
N LEU A 40 -14.25 -4.26 2.85
CA LEU A 40 -14.56 -4.35 4.28
C LEU A 40 -15.88 -5.09 4.54
N ASP A 41 -16.91 -4.85 3.71
CA ASP A 41 -18.20 -5.53 3.83
C ASP A 41 -18.07 -7.04 3.60
N ARG A 42 -17.27 -7.47 2.61
CA ARG A 42 -17.04 -8.89 2.31
C ARG A 42 -16.17 -9.58 3.37
N ILE A 43 -15.16 -8.91 3.91
CA ILE A 43 -14.38 -9.43 5.05
C ILE A 43 -15.31 -9.69 6.24
N LYS A 44 -16.14 -8.69 6.60
CA LYS A 44 -17.09 -8.79 7.70
C LYS A 44 -18.14 -9.89 7.48
N ALA A 45 -18.69 -10.01 6.27
CA ALA A 45 -19.69 -11.02 5.93
C ALA A 45 -19.14 -12.46 6.07
N GLN A 46 -17.83 -12.65 5.96
CA GLN A 46 -17.16 -13.93 6.16
C GLN A 46 -16.74 -14.17 7.62
N GLY A 47 -17.00 -13.22 8.54
CA GLY A 47 -16.60 -13.30 9.94
C GLY A 47 -15.10 -13.13 10.17
N ALA A 48 -14.36 -12.63 9.17
CA ALA A 48 -12.97 -12.24 9.32
C ALA A 48 -12.86 -10.81 9.86
N GLN A 49 -11.70 -10.48 10.43
CA GLN A 49 -11.41 -9.15 10.98
C GLN A 49 -10.28 -8.50 10.19
N ALA A 50 -10.48 -7.24 9.81
CA ALA A 50 -9.43 -6.39 9.25
C ALA A 50 -8.43 -6.01 10.35
N MET A 51 -7.15 -6.20 10.05
CA MET A 51 -6.03 -6.04 10.97
C MET A 51 -5.14 -4.89 10.50
N GLY A 52 -5.33 -3.70 11.07
CA GLY A 52 -4.51 -2.52 10.78
C GLY A 52 -4.97 -1.72 9.55
N PRO A 53 -4.07 -0.91 8.97
CA PRO A 53 -4.42 0.07 7.94
C PRO A 53 -4.75 -0.59 6.59
N LEU A 54 -5.52 0.12 5.77
CA LEU A 54 -5.61 -0.18 4.34
C LEU A 54 -4.25 0.07 3.69
N PHE A 55 -3.96 -0.73 2.66
CA PHE A 55 -2.81 -0.53 1.81
C PHE A 55 -3.18 -0.55 0.33
N THR A 56 -2.36 0.08 -0.48
CA THR A 56 -2.30 -0.17 -1.92
C THR A 56 -1.02 -0.93 -2.25
N HIS A 57 -1.13 -1.86 -3.18
CA HIS A 57 -0.03 -2.62 -3.73
C HIS A 57 0.01 -2.40 -5.24
N HIS A 58 1.06 -1.73 -5.69
CA HIS A 58 1.29 -1.41 -7.09
C HIS A 58 2.28 -2.41 -7.67
N LEU A 59 1.77 -3.31 -8.52
CA LEU A 59 2.58 -4.32 -9.24
C LEU A 59 3.54 -3.68 -10.26
N ARG A 60 3.23 -2.45 -10.70
CA ARG A 60 4.05 -1.62 -11.58
C ARG A 60 3.90 -0.16 -11.19
N GLY A 61 4.91 0.65 -11.50
CA GLY A 61 4.82 2.11 -11.31
C GLY A 61 3.58 2.68 -12.02
N PRO A 62 2.91 3.71 -11.45
CA PRO A 62 1.67 4.24 -11.99
C PRO A 62 1.92 4.78 -13.40
N THR A 63 1.08 4.38 -14.35
CA THR A 63 1.00 4.97 -15.70
C THR A 63 -0.16 5.98 -15.75
N ASP A 64 -0.74 6.24 -16.92
CA ASP A 64 -1.91 7.12 -17.09
C ASP A 64 -3.18 6.58 -16.37
N SER A 65 -3.17 5.31 -15.97
CA SER A 65 -4.23 4.66 -15.19
C SER A 65 -3.71 4.20 -13.84
N PHE A 66 -4.54 4.32 -12.81
CA PHE A 66 -4.31 3.67 -11.55
C PHE A 66 -4.69 2.19 -11.70
N ASP A 67 -3.74 1.28 -11.55
CA ASP A 67 -3.96 -0.16 -11.55
C ASP A 67 -3.20 -0.77 -10.37
N CYS A 68 -3.91 -1.03 -9.28
CA CYS A 68 -3.32 -1.56 -8.06
C CYS A 68 -4.29 -2.47 -7.31
N GLU A 69 -3.75 -3.21 -6.36
CA GLU A 69 -4.56 -3.92 -5.38
C GLU A 69 -4.73 -3.05 -4.15
N VAL A 70 -5.97 -2.88 -3.71
CA VAL A 70 -6.28 -2.30 -2.40
C VAL A 70 -6.54 -3.44 -1.45
N GLY A 71 -5.91 -3.42 -0.28
CA GLY A 71 -6.02 -4.51 0.66
C GLY A 71 -5.93 -4.11 2.12
N VAL A 72 -6.18 -5.09 2.98
CA VAL A 72 -5.94 -5.01 4.41
C VAL A 72 -5.50 -6.39 4.91
N ALA A 73 -4.64 -6.43 5.94
CA ALA A 73 -4.34 -7.69 6.59
C ALA A 73 -5.59 -8.23 7.30
N VAL A 74 -5.71 -9.55 7.40
CA VAL A 74 -6.86 -10.20 8.03
C VAL A 74 -6.40 -11.25 9.04
N ASP A 75 -7.21 -11.48 10.07
CA ASP A 75 -6.94 -12.50 11.11
C ASP A 75 -6.96 -13.94 10.57
N ARG A 76 -7.67 -14.16 9.45
CA ARG A 76 -7.80 -15.46 8.78
C ARG A 76 -7.99 -15.31 7.26
N PRO A 77 -7.66 -16.33 6.45
CA PRO A 77 -7.91 -16.30 5.02
C PRO A 77 -9.39 -16.09 4.67
N VAL A 78 -9.64 -15.13 3.79
CA VAL A 78 -10.96 -14.95 3.15
C VAL A 78 -11.08 -15.87 1.93
N ARG A 79 -12.32 -16.17 1.53
CA ARG A 79 -12.64 -16.81 0.27
C ARG A 79 -12.96 -15.75 -0.79
N PRO A 80 -12.74 -16.04 -2.09
CA PRO A 80 -13.18 -15.18 -3.17
C PRO A 80 -14.68 -14.85 -3.05
N ALA A 81 -15.03 -13.56 -3.12
CA ALA A 81 -16.42 -13.09 -3.02
C ALA A 81 -16.58 -11.73 -3.72
N GLY A 82 -17.34 -11.70 -4.82
CA GLY A 82 -17.40 -10.50 -5.67
C GLY A 82 -16.03 -10.23 -6.28
N HIS A 83 -15.51 -9.02 -6.12
CA HIS A 83 -14.17 -8.64 -6.57
C HIS A 83 -13.09 -8.86 -5.51
N VAL A 84 -13.46 -9.30 -4.30
CA VAL A 84 -12.53 -9.55 -3.20
C VAL A 84 -11.91 -10.92 -3.35
N CYS A 85 -10.58 -10.95 -3.29
CA CYS A 85 -9.76 -12.17 -3.36
C CYS A 85 -8.87 -12.29 -2.12
N PRO A 86 -8.46 -13.51 -1.73
CA PRO A 86 -7.37 -13.69 -0.79
C PRO A 86 -6.05 -13.18 -1.40
N GLY A 87 -5.23 -12.55 -0.57
CA GLY A 87 -3.91 -12.08 -0.93
C GLY A 87 -2.88 -12.38 0.15
N GLN A 88 -1.65 -11.92 -0.08
CA GLN A 88 -0.58 -12.03 0.90
C GLN A 88 0.29 -10.77 0.89
N TRP A 89 0.65 -10.30 2.09
CA TRP A 89 1.79 -9.42 2.28
C TRP A 89 3.02 -10.30 2.55
N PRO A 90 3.97 -10.44 1.61
CA PRO A 90 5.06 -11.38 1.74
C PRO A 90 6.06 -10.98 2.83
N ALA A 91 6.84 -11.95 3.31
CA ALA A 91 8.04 -11.63 4.04
C ALA A 91 9.07 -11.08 3.05
N MET A 92 9.61 -9.89 3.32
CA MET A 92 10.47 -9.19 2.38
C MET A 92 11.40 -8.19 3.06
N ARG A 93 12.57 -7.97 2.45
CA ARG A 93 13.47 -6.89 2.82
C ARG A 93 13.10 -5.65 2.03
N VAL A 94 12.87 -4.54 2.72
CA VAL A 94 12.34 -3.30 2.12
C VAL A 94 13.14 -2.09 2.57
N ALA A 95 13.12 -1.04 1.76
CA ALA A 95 13.30 0.32 2.25
C ALA A 95 11.94 0.87 2.67
N ARG A 96 11.82 1.33 3.91
CA ARG A 96 10.61 1.91 4.50
C ARG A 96 10.85 3.36 4.86
N THR A 97 9.86 4.22 4.61
CA THR A 97 9.79 5.56 5.22
C THR A 97 8.34 5.93 5.57
N LEU A 98 8.17 6.94 6.41
CA LEU A 98 6.88 7.55 6.69
C LEU A 98 6.77 8.86 5.92
N TYR A 99 5.70 9.00 5.15
CA TYR A 99 5.30 10.23 4.47
C TYR A 99 4.23 10.98 5.26
N ARG A 100 4.39 12.30 5.34
CA ARG A 100 3.46 13.25 5.95
C ARG A 100 3.01 14.28 4.92
N GLY A 101 1.71 14.34 4.64
CA GLY A 101 1.12 15.33 3.73
C GLY A 101 0.02 14.78 2.82
N HIS A 102 -0.28 15.57 1.80
CA HIS A 102 -1.30 15.31 0.78
C HIS A 102 -0.96 14.11 -0.11
N TYR A 103 -1.97 13.34 -0.51
CA TYR A 103 -1.75 12.20 -1.41
C TYR A 103 -1.27 12.62 -2.80
N GLU A 104 -1.60 13.83 -3.23
CA GLU A 104 -1.14 14.45 -4.47
C GLU A 104 0.39 14.59 -4.54
N ASP A 105 1.06 14.65 -3.37
CA ASP A 105 2.50 14.81 -3.22
C ASP A 105 3.25 13.48 -2.95
N LEU A 106 2.53 12.34 -2.96
CA LEU A 106 3.14 11.01 -2.88
C LEU A 106 4.17 10.74 -3.99
N PRO A 107 3.99 11.18 -5.25
CA PRO A 107 5.01 11.00 -6.28
C PRO A 107 6.39 11.57 -5.90
N GLN A 108 6.42 12.72 -5.23
CA GLN A 108 7.63 13.38 -4.75
C GLN A 108 8.25 12.60 -3.59
N ALA A 109 7.41 12.08 -2.68
CA ALA A 109 7.85 11.22 -1.58
C ALA A 109 8.52 9.94 -2.09
N TRP A 110 7.91 9.29 -3.09
CA TRP A 110 8.46 8.13 -3.77
C TRP A 110 9.76 8.44 -4.51
N ALA A 111 9.85 9.60 -5.18
CA ALA A 111 11.08 10.04 -5.83
C ALA A 111 12.23 10.20 -4.83
N ALA A 112 11.95 10.80 -3.66
CA ALA A 112 12.94 10.97 -2.58
C ALA A 112 13.40 9.63 -2.00
N LEU A 113 12.48 8.67 -1.78
CA LEU A 113 12.84 7.33 -1.31
C LEU A 113 13.70 6.58 -2.34
N ARG A 114 13.35 6.64 -3.63
CA ARG A 114 14.14 6.02 -4.70
C ARG A 114 15.54 6.61 -4.81
N ALA A 115 15.67 7.95 -4.72
CA ALA A 115 16.96 8.61 -4.73
C ALA A 115 17.83 8.18 -3.53
N TRP A 116 17.22 8.03 -2.35
CA TRP A 116 17.91 7.53 -1.18
C TRP A 116 18.41 6.08 -1.37
N ILE A 117 17.59 5.18 -1.90
CA ILE A 117 18.00 3.79 -2.20
C ILE A 117 19.17 3.74 -3.19
N ALA A 118 19.11 4.55 -4.25
CA ALA A 118 20.18 4.65 -5.23
C ALA A 118 21.49 5.13 -4.59
N ALA A 119 21.43 6.10 -3.68
CA ALA A 119 22.59 6.56 -2.92
C ALA A 119 23.19 5.49 -1.99
N GLN A 120 22.40 4.48 -1.57
CA GLN A 120 22.88 3.32 -0.83
C GLN A 120 23.48 2.22 -1.74
N GLY A 121 23.45 2.38 -3.07
CA GLY A 121 23.89 1.35 -4.02
C GLY A 121 22.99 0.11 -4.06
N LEU A 122 21.71 0.27 -3.72
CA LEU A 122 20.73 -0.82 -3.68
C LEU A 122 19.77 -0.76 -4.89
N ALA A 123 19.19 -1.90 -5.23
CA ALA A 123 18.17 -2.02 -6.27
C ALA A 123 16.82 -2.44 -5.68
N ALA A 124 15.73 -1.92 -6.24
CA ALA A 124 14.35 -2.24 -5.86
C ALA A 124 13.68 -3.17 -6.90
N THR A 125 12.70 -3.96 -6.48
CA THR A 125 12.00 -4.92 -7.36
C THR A 125 11.06 -4.25 -8.37
N GLY A 126 10.66 -3.00 -8.11
CA GLY A 126 9.73 -2.23 -8.94
C GLY A 126 8.29 -2.27 -8.44
N GLU A 127 7.96 -3.20 -7.54
CA GLU A 127 6.70 -3.19 -6.79
C GLU A 127 6.77 -2.16 -5.67
N MET A 128 5.63 -1.66 -5.21
CA MET A 128 5.57 -0.73 -4.08
C MET A 128 4.27 -0.83 -3.30
N TRP A 129 4.35 -0.62 -1.99
CA TRP A 129 3.19 -0.59 -1.10
C TRP A 129 3.10 0.77 -0.39
N GLU A 130 1.87 1.25 -0.26
CA GLU A 130 1.52 2.39 0.59
C GLU A 130 0.56 1.91 1.67
N CYS A 131 0.87 2.11 2.95
CA CYS A 131 -0.06 1.87 4.05
C CYS A 131 -0.58 3.19 4.60
N TYR A 132 -1.90 3.40 4.56
CA TYR A 132 -2.54 4.64 5.00
C TYR A 132 -2.86 4.55 6.50
N ILE A 133 -1.99 5.11 7.34
CA ILE A 133 -2.09 5.05 8.81
C ILE A 133 -3.14 6.04 9.31
N THR A 134 -3.10 7.26 8.78
CA THR A 134 -4.11 8.30 8.98
C THR A 134 -4.28 9.07 7.67
N GLY A 135 -5.51 9.47 7.36
CA GLY A 135 -5.85 10.11 6.10
C GLY A 135 -7.02 11.10 6.21
N PRO A 136 -7.71 11.38 5.10
CA PRO A 136 -8.78 12.37 5.06
C PRO A 136 -9.96 12.07 6.00
N GLU A 137 -10.10 10.83 6.47
CA GLU A 137 -11.12 10.42 7.44
C GLU A 137 -10.97 11.09 8.81
N ILE A 138 -9.77 11.59 9.16
CA ILE A 138 -9.53 12.32 10.41
C ILE A 138 -9.62 13.85 10.26
N GLY A 139 -9.91 14.35 9.04
CA GLY A 139 -10.04 15.78 8.74
C GLY A 139 -9.22 16.23 7.54
N SER A 140 -9.43 17.49 7.13
CA SER A 140 -8.80 18.08 5.93
C SER A 140 -7.36 18.58 6.14
N ASP A 141 -6.86 18.62 7.37
CA ASP A 141 -5.47 18.98 7.65
C ASP A 141 -4.53 17.82 7.29
N ALA A 142 -3.96 17.87 6.09
CA ALA A 142 -3.06 16.84 5.60
C ALA A 142 -1.72 16.78 6.36
N SER A 143 -1.39 17.78 7.20
CA SER A 143 -0.22 17.71 8.08
C SER A 143 -0.36 16.60 9.13
N ALA A 144 -1.58 16.13 9.39
CA ALA A 144 -1.88 15.00 10.27
C ALA A 144 -1.93 13.64 9.53
N TRP A 145 -1.96 13.64 8.19
CA TRP A 145 -2.03 12.41 7.39
C TRP A 145 -0.68 11.70 7.35
N ARG A 146 -0.71 10.38 7.47
CA ARG A 146 0.47 9.51 7.61
C ARG A 146 0.33 8.33 6.68
N THR A 147 1.25 8.22 5.73
CA THR A 147 1.34 7.08 4.81
C THR A 147 2.71 6.44 4.93
N GLU A 148 2.79 5.15 5.22
CA GLU A 148 4.04 4.42 5.20
C GLU A 148 4.32 3.91 3.79
N LEU A 149 5.51 4.18 3.29
CA LEU A 149 5.97 3.76 1.98
C LEU A 149 6.91 2.58 2.14
N TYR A 150 6.67 1.53 1.37
CA TYR A 150 7.42 0.30 1.38
C TYR A 150 7.90 -0.03 -0.03
N LEU A 151 9.21 -0.02 -0.23
CA LEU A 151 9.85 -0.36 -1.49
C LEU A 151 10.67 -1.64 -1.31
N PRO A 152 10.21 -2.81 -1.83
CA PRO A 152 10.98 -4.03 -1.73
C PRO A 152 12.29 -3.91 -2.47
N LEU A 153 13.32 -4.45 -1.84
CA LEU A 153 14.66 -4.50 -2.40
C LEU A 153 14.82 -5.83 -3.14
N CYS A 154 15.52 -5.79 -4.27
CA CYS A 154 16.03 -7.02 -4.86
C CYS A 154 16.85 -7.74 -3.78
N GLY A 155 16.62 -9.03 -3.60
CA GLY A 155 17.48 -9.84 -2.74
C GLY A 155 18.93 -9.57 -3.12
N LYS A 156 19.84 -9.47 -2.13
CA LYS A 156 21.26 -9.56 -2.46
C LYS A 156 21.40 -10.84 -3.28
N GLY A 157 21.79 -10.71 -4.54
CA GLY A 157 22.15 -11.87 -5.35
C GLY A 157 23.04 -12.75 -4.48
N ALA A 158 22.61 -14.00 -4.30
CA ALA A 158 23.48 -15.03 -3.76
C ALA A 158 24.72 -15.15 -4.66
#